data_AF-A0A833YV93-F1
#
_entry.id   AF-A0A833YV93-F1
#
_cell.length_a   1.000
_cell.length_b   1.000
_cell.length_c   1.000
_cell.angle_alpha   90.00
_cell.angle_beta   90.00
_cell.angle_gamma   90.00
#
_symmetry.space_group_name_H-M   'P 1'
#
loop_
_entity.id
_entity.type
_entity.pdbx_description
1 polymer ?
#
loop_
_entity_poly.entity_id
_entity_poly.type
_entity_poly.pdbx_seq_one_letter_code
_entity_poly.pdbx_strand_id
1 'polypeptide(L)'
;MHRKHSVNGDYWSLVGGGPTVPGCPSPPPDTVSDSLLTAVFCLSSDLLSPDSVLSCLYPGDHGKKTPNPANQYQFDKVGILTLRDYVLELGHPYLWVQKLGGLHFPKEHPQQTVIADHSLSASHMETTMKLLKTRVQSRLALHKQFASLEHGIIPVTSDCQYLFPAKVVSRLVKWVTIAHEDYMELPFTKDIVEAGLAGDTNLYYMALVERGTGTLFVPLITEVPGKGSG
;
A
#
# COMPACT_ATOMS: atom_id res chain seq x y z
N MET A 1 9.45 42.43 58.06
CA MET A 1 8.03 42.35 57.63
C MET A 1 7.60 40.89 57.77
N HIS A 2 7.11 40.45 58.93
CA HIS A 2 5.69 40.13 59.23
C HIS A 2 5.04 39.24 58.15
N ARG A 3 4.90 37.92 58.38
CA ARG A 3 3.71 37.19 58.94
C ARG A 3 2.47 37.31 58.02
N LYS A 4 1.60 36.32 57.78
CA LYS A 4 1.40 34.89 58.13
C LYS A 4 0.03 34.50 57.48
N HIS A 5 -0.20 33.21 57.18
CA HIS A 5 -1.50 32.48 57.00
C HIS A 5 -2.50 32.98 55.93
N SER A 6 -2.85 32.19 54.90
CA SER A 6 -3.77 31.02 54.88
C SER A 6 -5.21 31.38 55.23
N VAL A 7 -6.16 31.10 54.32
CA VAL A 7 -7.48 30.44 54.54
C VAL A 7 -8.24 30.29 53.21
N ASN A 8 -8.83 29.10 53.04
CA ASN A 8 -9.79 28.65 52.03
C ASN A 8 -11.13 29.41 52.06
N GLY A 9 -11.92 29.31 50.98
CA GLY A 9 -13.38 29.25 51.10
C GLY A 9 -14.19 30.00 50.04
N ASP A 10 -14.69 29.23 49.07
CA ASP A 10 -16.11 29.12 48.69
C ASP A 10 -16.94 30.29 48.13
N TYR A 11 -17.61 29.92 47.02
CA TYR A 11 -18.92 30.38 46.52
C TYR A 11 -19.06 31.83 46.07
N TRP A 12 -19.43 32.04 44.80
CA TRP A 12 -20.71 32.65 44.39
C TRP A 12 -20.90 32.47 42.88
N SER A 13 -21.97 31.77 42.51
CA SER A 13 -22.54 31.71 41.18
C SER A 13 -23.13 33.08 40.82
N LEU A 14 -22.84 33.60 39.62
CA LEU A 14 -23.67 34.65 39.01
C LEU A 14 -24.07 34.24 37.60
N VAL A 15 -25.37 33.95 37.53
CA VAL A 15 -26.20 33.83 36.34
C VAL A 15 -26.11 35.12 35.54
N GLY A 16 -25.67 35.01 34.28
CA GLY A 16 -25.76 36.07 33.27
C GLY A 16 -26.62 35.59 32.12
N GLY A 17 -27.95 35.71 32.28
CA GLY A 17 -28.89 35.65 31.17
C GLY A 17 -28.87 36.96 30.38
N GLY A 18 -28.68 36.87 29.07
CA GLY A 18 -28.75 37.97 28.10
C GLY A 18 -29.00 37.39 26.70
N PRO A 19 -29.66 38.13 25.80
CA PRO A 19 -30.79 37.63 25.01
C PRO A 19 -30.41 36.80 23.78
N THR A 20 -31.26 35.82 23.50
CA THR A 20 -31.36 35.07 22.25
C THR A 20 -31.58 36.00 21.06
N VAL A 21 -30.61 36.08 20.16
CA VAL A 21 -30.79 36.61 18.80
C VAL A 21 -31.09 35.41 17.88
N PRO A 22 -32.24 35.37 17.18
CA PRO A 22 -32.56 34.29 16.26
C PRO A 22 -31.97 34.56 14.88
N GLY A 23 -31.33 33.54 14.29
CA GLY A 23 -31.12 33.48 12.83
C GLY A 23 -29.68 33.65 12.35
N CYS A 24 -28.88 32.59 12.50
CA CYS A 24 -27.89 32.22 11.48
C CYS A 24 -28.02 30.71 11.27
N PRO A 25 -28.33 30.21 10.06
CA PRO A 25 -28.19 28.80 9.79
C PRO A 25 -26.71 28.45 9.90
N SER A 26 -26.39 27.55 10.84
CA SER A 26 -25.09 26.90 10.91
C SER A 26 -24.78 26.25 9.54
N PRO A 27 -23.58 26.44 8.97
CA PRO A 27 -23.21 25.74 7.75
C PRO A 27 -23.24 24.21 8.03
N PRO A 28 -23.65 23.39 7.04
CA PRO A 28 -23.63 21.94 7.22
C PRO A 28 -22.20 21.46 7.47
N PRO A 29 -22.00 20.39 8.25
CA PRO A 29 -20.67 19.84 8.48
C PRO A 29 -20.06 19.42 7.14
N ASP A 30 -18.90 19.96 6.83
CA ASP A 30 -18.11 19.69 5.62
C ASP A 30 -17.93 18.19 5.41
N THR A 31 -18.84 17.58 4.65
CA THR A 31 -18.82 16.12 4.36
C THR A 31 -17.82 15.79 3.23
N VAL A 32 -17.18 16.82 2.66
CA VAL A 32 -16.27 16.68 1.51
C VAL A 32 -14.83 16.46 1.96
N SER A 33 -14.41 17.01 3.11
CA SER A 33 -13.04 16.89 3.64
C SER A 33 -12.72 15.48 4.16
N ASP A 34 -13.68 14.82 4.80
CA ASP A 34 -13.51 13.48 5.37
C ASP A 34 -13.33 12.39 4.29
N SER A 35 -14.05 12.52 3.16
CA SER A 35 -13.96 11.58 2.04
C SER A 35 -12.62 11.66 1.30
N LEU A 36 -12.05 12.86 1.19
CA LEU A 36 -10.74 13.09 0.57
C LEU A 36 -9.61 12.61 1.50
N LEU A 37 -9.69 12.87 2.80
CA LEU A 37 -8.71 12.36 3.78
C LEU A 37 -8.73 10.83 3.85
N THR A 38 -9.91 10.21 3.79
CA THR A 38 -10.06 8.74 3.75
C THR A 38 -9.45 8.16 2.47
N ALA A 39 -9.65 8.81 1.32
CA ALA A 39 -9.07 8.39 0.05
C ALA A 39 -7.54 8.51 0.03
N VAL A 40 -6.99 9.62 0.53
CA VAL A 40 -5.54 9.86 0.68
C VAL A 40 -4.90 8.83 1.62
N PHE A 41 -5.58 8.49 2.72
CA PHE A 41 -5.11 7.46 3.64
C PHE A 41 -5.13 6.06 2.99
N CYS A 42 -6.19 5.70 2.26
CA CYS A 42 -6.28 4.43 1.57
C CYS A 42 -5.20 4.26 0.48
N LEU A 43 -4.92 5.29 -0.30
CA LEU A 43 -3.94 5.28 -1.39
C LEU A 43 -2.50 5.03 -0.90
N SER A 44 -2.10 5.70 0.18
CA SER A 44 -0.78 5.50 0.79
C SER A 44 -0.69 4.25 1.66
N SER A 45 -1.83 3.75 2.17
CA SER A 45 -1.85 2.63 3.13
C SER A 45 -1.29 1.35 2.55
N ASP A 46 -1.72 0.90 1.36
CA ASP A 46 -1.25 -0.38 0.82
C ASP A 46 0.16 -0.29 0.24
N LEU A 47 0.52 0.86 -0.35
CA LEU A 47 1.84 1.07 -0.96
C LEU A 47 3.00 0.90 0.03
N LEU A 48 2.83 1.41 1.24
CA LEU A 48 3.80 1.34 2.33
C LEU A 48 3.33 0.43 3.47
N SER A 49 2.32 -0.41 3.23
CA SER A 49 1.83 -1.33 4.26
C SER A 49 2.95 -2.28 4.68
N PRO A 50 3.15 -2.51 5.99
CA PRO A 50 4.14 -3.46 6.46
C PRO A 50 3.88 -4.87 5.92
N ASP A 51 2.61 -5.19 5.63
CA ASP A 51 2.16 -6.49 5.14
C ASP A 51 2.57 -6.75 3.69
N SER A 52 2.51 -5.74 2.81
CA SER A 52 2.71 -5.94 1.36
C SER A 52 3.96 -5.26 0.79
N VAL A 53 4.69 -4.45 1.58
CA VAL A 53 5.85 -3.68 1.09
C VAL A 53 6.94 -4.56 0.48
N LEU A 54 7.26 -5.69 1.12
CA LEU A 54 8.29 -6.65 0.69
C LEU A 54 7.77 -7.82 -0.16
N SER A 55 6.46 -7.85 -0.44
CA SER A 55 5.88 -8.87 -1.31
C SER A 55 6.50 -8.81 -2.71
N CYS A 56 6.69 -9.96 -3.35
CA CYS A 56 7.26 -10.06 -4.70
C CYS A 56 8.64 -9.40 -4.86
N LEU A 57 9.47 -9.38 -3.80
CA LEU A 57 10.89 -8.97 -3.93
C LEU A 57 11.62 -9.83 -4.97
N TYR A 58 11.28 -11.12 -4.98
CA TYR A 58 11.56 -12.04 -6.08
C TYR A 58 10.26 -12.38 -6.81
N PRO A 59 10.30 -12.65 -8.13
CA PRO A 59 9.11 -13.00 -8.90
C PRO A 59 8.33 -14.17 -8.28
N GLY A 60 7.04 -13.96 -8.04
CA GLY A 60 6.12 -14.98 -7.51
C GLY A 60 6.27 -15.31 -6.01
N ASP A 61 7.18 -14.65 -5.28
CA ASP A 61 7.32 -14.84 -3.83
C ASP A 61 6.41 -13.88 -3.06
N HIS A 62 5.18 -14.31 -2.83
CA HIS A 62 4.15 -13.53 -2.13
C HIS A 62 4.17 -13.71 -0.61
N GLY A 63 4.96 -14.65 -0.06
CA GLY A 63 4.94 -14.93 1.38
C GLY A 63 3.60 -15.46 1.92
N LYS A 64 2.75 -16.03 1.06
CA LYS A 64 1.44 -16.62 1.45
C LYS A 64 1.49 -18.16 1.61
N LYS A 65 2.56 -18.80 1.14
CA LYS A 65 2.73 -20.26 1.11
C LYS A 65 3.92 -20.67 1.96
N THR A 66 3.87 -21.85 2.57
CA THR A 66 5.00 -22.35 3.33
C THR A 66 6.16 -22.77 2.42
N PRO A 67 7.40 -22.31 2.68
CA PRO A 67 8.59 -22.73 1.93
C PRO A 67 8.88 -24.22 2.00
N ASN A 68 8.56 -24.85 3.14
CA ASN A 68 8.84 -26.26 3.40
C ASN A 68 7.63 -27.14 3.06
N PRO A 69 7.71 -28.03 2.05
CA PRO A 69 6.62 -28.94 1.72
C PRO A 69 6.21 -29.84 2.90
N ALA A 70 7.12 -30.16 3.83
CA ALA A 70 6.79 -30.97 5.00
C ALA A 70 5.79 -30.28 5.94
N ASN A 71 5.77 -28.94 5.99
CA ASN A 71 4.86 -28.19 6.84
C ASN A 71 3.41 -28.34 6.37
N GLN A 72 3.17 -28.53 5.07
CA GLN A 72 1.82 -28.76 4.55
C GLN A 72 1.18 -30.00 5.19
N TYR A 73 1.92 -31.11 5.25
CA TYR A 73 1.46 -32.32 5.94
C TYR A 73 1.23 -32.12 7.44
N GLN A 74 2.03 -31.27 8.08
CA GLN A 74 1.87 -30.95 9.50
C GLN A 74 0.59 -30.12 9.72
N PHE A 75 0.33 -29.15 8.86
CA PHE A 75 -0.89 -28.33 8.91
C PHE A 75 -2.15 -29.16 8.68
N ASP A 76 -2.13 -30.06 7.70
CA ASP A 76 -3.25 -30.97 7.43
C ASP A 76 -3.54 -31.87 8.63
N LYS A 77 -2.51 -32.34 9.33
CA LYS A 77 -2.66 -33.19 10.53
C LYS A 77 -3.33 -32.46 11.70
N VAL A 78 -3.12 -31.15 11.83
CA VAL A 78 -3.69 -30.33 12.92
C VAL A 78 -4.90 -29.50 12.49
N GLY A 79 -5.36 -29.65 11.24
CA GLY A 79 -6.53 -28.96 10.71
C GLY A 79 -6.32 -27.48 10.35
N ILE A 80 -5.07 -27.05 10.15
CA ILE A 80 -4.79 -25.68 9.68
C ILE A 80 -4.95 -25.65 8.15
N LEU A 81 -6.03 -25.03 7.67
CA LEU A 81 -6.34 -24.96 6.24
C LEU A 81 -5.68 -23.76 5.54
N THR A 82 -5.48 -22.65 6.25
CA THR A 82 -4.92 -21.41 5.69
C THR A 82 -3.86 -20.81 6.62
N LEU A 83 -2.74 -20.39 6.02
CA LEU A 83 -1.65 -19.70 6.73
C LEU A 83 -1.93 -18.22 6.97
N ARG A 84 -2.96 -17.65 6.34
CA ARG A 84 -3.18 -16.21 6.24
C ARG A 84 -3.28 -15.54 7.61
N ASP A 85 -4.06 -16.10 8.52
CA ASP A 85 -4.32 -15.50 9.83
C ASP A 85 -3.06 -15.50 10.70
N TYR A 86 -2.27 -16.58 10.60
CA TYR A 86 -0.98 -16.69 11.28
C TYR A 86 0.11 -15.80 10.68
N VAL A 87 0.05 -15.54 9.37
CA VAL A 87 1.02 -14.69 8.67
C VAL A 87 0.89 -13.22 9.11
N LEU A 88 -0.32 -12.75 9.39
CA LEU A 88 -0.53 -11.39 9.91
C LEU A 88 0.02 -11.22 11.33
N GLU A 89 0.03 -12.28 12.14
CA GLU A 89 0.56 -12.25 13.50
C GLU A 89 2.07 -12.50 13.58
N LEU A 90 2.57 -13.50 12.84
CA LEU A 90 3.94 -14.01 12.94
C LEU A 90 4.87 -13.48 11.84
N GLY A 91 4.31 -12.94 10.77
CA GLY A 91 5.03 -12.45 9.60
C GLY A 91 5.04 -13.39 8.40
N HIS A 92 5.54 -12.87 7.29
CA HIS A 92 5.50 -13.53 5.99
C HIS A 92 6.68 -14.50 5.79
N PRO A 93 6.43 -15.80 5.52
CA PRO A 93 7.47 -16.78 5.26
C PRO A 93 8.00 -16.70 3.82
N TYR A 94 8.70 -15.60 3.49
CA TYR A 94 9.31 -15.43 2.17
C TYR A 94 10.45 -16.41 1.92
N LEU A 95 10.61 -16.86 0.67
CA LEU A 95 11.68 -17.77 0.26
C LEU A 95 13.05 -17.11 0.39
N TRP A 96 13.16 -15.82 0.07
CA TRP A 96 14.44 -15.11 0.16
C TRP A 96 14.95 -14.99 1.60
N VAL A 97 14.05 -14.87 2.58
CA VAL A 97 14.43 -14.85 4.00
C VAL A 97 15.06 -16.18 4.40
N GLN A 98 14.48 -17.29 3.94
CA GLN A 98 15.02 -18.63 4.19
C GLN A 98 16.42 -18.79 3.60
N LYS A 99 16.61 -18.33 2.35
CA LYS A 99 17.93 -18.35 1.68
C LYS A 99 18.98 -17.51 2.42
N LEU A 100 18.59 -16.33 2.91
CA LEU A 100 19.48 -15.52 3.76
C LEU A 100 19.82 -16.22 5.09
N GLY A 101 18.90 -17.00 5.64
CA GLY A 101 19.14 -17.87 6.78
C GLY A 101 19.97 -19.13 6.46
N GLY A 102 20.35 -19.34 5.20
CA GLY A 102 21.05 -20.55 4.75
C GLY A 102 20.14 -21.77 4.58
N LEU A 103 18.83 -21.60 4.67
CA LEU A 103 17.86 -22.68 4.53
C LEU A 103 17.42 -22.82 3.06
N HIS A 104 17.50 -24.05 2.55
CA HIS A 104 17.04 -24.40 1.21
C HIS A 104 16.04 -25.54 1.29
N PHE A 105 14.87 -25.36 0.71
CA PHE A 105 13.80 -26.35 0.68
C PHE A 105 13.59 -26.86 -0.76
N PRO A 106 14.12 -28.05 -1.10
CA PRO A 106 13.89 -28.64 -2.41
C PRO A 106 12.39 -28.96 -2.61
N LYS A 107 11.85 -28.62 -3.78
CA LYS A 107 10.44 -28.93 -4.12
C LYS A 107 10.19 -30.42 -4.34
N GLU A 108 11.22 -31.16 -4.74
CA GLU A 108 11.11 -32.55 -5.20
C GLU A 108 11.32 -33.59 -4.09
N HIS A 109 12.04 -33.22 -3.01
CA HIS A 109 12.36 -34.13 -1.92
C HIS A 109 12.15 -33.39 -0.59
N PRO A 110 11.02 -33.62 0.12
CA PRO A 110 10.81 -33.06 1.45
C PRO A 110 11.84 -33.65 2.42
N GLN A 111 12.92 -32.92 2.66
CA GLN A 111 13.91 -33.29 3.66
C GLN A 111 13.41 -32.88 5.05
N GLN A 112 13.41 -33.84 5.96
CA GLN A 112 12.92 -33.64 7.33
C GLN A 112 13.90 -32.82 8.19
N THR A 113 15.16 -32.74 7.77
CA THR A 113 16.22 -31.97 8.43
C THR A 113 16.93 -31.12 7.38
N VAL A 114 16.70 -29.81 7.40
CA VAL A 114 17.43 -28.83 6.58
C VAL A 114 18.51 -28.20 7.46
N ILE A 115 19.77 -28.33 7.05
CA ILE A 115 20.91 -27.74 7.74
C ILE A 115 21.20 -26.39 7.07
N ALA A 116 21.45 -25.35 7.89
CA ALA A 116 21.79 -24.04 7.39
C ALA A 116 23.17 -24.05 6.71
N ASP A 117 23.22 -23.55 5.47
CA ASP A 117 24.43 -23.40 4.68
C ASP A 117 24.87 -21.93 4.62
N HIS A 118 26.03 -21.63 5.20
CA HIS A 118 26.61 -20.29 5.19
C HIS A 118 26.97 -19.79 3.78
N SER A 119 27.32 -20.70 2.86
CA SER A 119 27.67 -20.34 1.49
C SER A 119 26.44 -19.85 0.71
N LEU A 120 25.28 -20.45 0.96
CA LEU A 120 24.00 -20.03 0.41
C LEU A 120 23.62 -18.61 0.89
N SER A 121 23.76 -18.35 2.19
CA SER A 121 23.51 -17.03 2.77
C SER A 121 24.41 -15.96 2.15
N ALA A 122 25.73 -16.21 2.11
CA ALA A 122 26.71 -15.27 1.60
C ALA A 122 26.47 -14.92 0.11
N SER A 123 26.11 -15.90 -0.72
CA SER A 123 25.86 -15.69 -2.15
C SER A 123 24.60 -14.86 -2.44
N HIS A 124 23.61 -14.85 -1.55
CA HIS A 124 22.35 -14.13 -1.75
C HIS A 124 22.28 -12.78 -1.01
N MET A 125 23.16 -12.56 -0.02
CA MET A 125 23.14 -11.37 0.84
C MET A 125 23.20 -10.06 0.05
N GLU A 126 24.20 -9.90 -0.80
CA GLU A 126 24.42 -8.66 -1.55
C GLU A 126 23.23 -8.35 -2.48
N THR A 127 22.81 -9.33 -3.26
CA THR A 127 21.71 -9.19 -4.21
C THR A 127 20.41 -8.85 -3.49
N THR A 128 20.09 -9.56 -2.40
CA THR A 128 18.87 -9.32 -1.64
C THR A 128 18.87 -7.94 -1.00
N MET A 129 20.00 -7.51 -0.43
CA MET A 129 20.11 -6.19 0.17
C MET A 129 19.98 -5.07 -0.87
N LYS A 130 20.53 -5.25 -2.08
CA LYS A 130 20.32 -4.33 -3.21
C LYS A 130 18.85 -4.26 -3.60
N LEU A 131 18.17 -5.41 -3.73
CA LEU A 131 16.74 -5.46 -4.07
C LEU A 131 15.88 -4.76 -3.00
N LEU A 132 16.16 -4.98 -1.71
CA LEU A 132 15.46 -4.31 -0.61
C LEU A 132 15.63 -2.79 -0.69
N LYS A 133 16.87 -2.31 -0.88
CA LYS A 133 17.15 -0.88 -1.02
C LYS A 133 16.41 -0.29 -2.22
N THR A 134 16.50 -0.91 -3.39
CA THR A 134 15.79 -0.46 -4.59
C THR A 134 14.27 -0.46 -4.37
N ARG A 135 13.72 -1.50 -3.74
CA ARG A 135 12.29 -1.62 -3.43
C ARG A 135 11.81 -0.45 -2.58
N VAL A 136 12.49 -0.15 -1.48
CA VAL A 136 12.14 0.97 -0.59
C VAL A 136 12.23 2.30 -1.33
N GLN A 137 13.27 2.52 -2.13
CA GLN A 137 13.43 3.73 -2.93
C GLN A 137 12.31 3.88 -3.98
N SER A 138 11.98 2.81 -4.70
CA SER A 138 10.89 2.79 -5.68
C SER A 138 9.53 3.06 -5.03
N ARG A 139 9.23 2.43 -3.89
CA ARG A 139 8.00 2.66 -3.13
C ARG A 139 7.88 4.12 -2.66
N LEU A 140 8.96 4.70 -2.15
CA LEU A 140 8.97 6.11 -1.73
C LEU A 140 8.83 7.07 -2.91
N ALA A 141 9.48 6.78 -4.04
CA ALA A 141 9.35 7.58 -5.26
C ALA A 141 7.90 7.53 -5.79
N LEU A 142 7.30 6.34 -5.83
CA LEU A 142 5.91 6.15 -6.23
C LEU A 142 4.94 6.90 -5.30
N HIS A 143 5.17 6.86 -3.99
CA HIS A 143 4.37 7.60 -3.01
C HIS A 143 4.39 9.11 -3.30
N LYS A 144 5.57 9.68 -3.60
CA LYS A 144 5.70 11.10 -3.99
C LYS A 144 4.95 11.41 -5.29
N GLN A 145 4.98 10.49 -6.25
CA GLN A 145 4.26 10.65 -7.51
C GLN A 145 2.74 10.61 -7.30
N PHE A 146 2.24 9.66 -6.50
CA PHE A 146 0.82 9.57 -6.17
C PHE A 146 0.31 10.81 -5.44
N ALA A 147 1.07 11.31 -4.47
CA ALA A 147 0.75 12.58 -3.82
C ALA A 147 0.63 13.74 -4.83
N SER A 148 1.41 13.75 -5.92
CA SER A 148 1.27 14.77 -6.97
C SER A 148 0.02 14.53 -7.85
N LEU A 149 -0.25 13.27 -8.21
CA LEU A 149 -1.39 12.88 -9.04
C LEU A 149 -2.74 13.14 -8.37
N GLU A 150 -2.81 13.01 -7.04
CA GLU A 150 -4.00 13.37 -6.25
C GLU A 150 -4.37 14.85 -6.37
N HIS A 151 -3.37 15.71 -6.54
CA HIS A 151 -3.58 17.14 -6.80
C HIS A 151 -3.82 17.44 -8.30
N GLY A 152 -3.96 16.41 -9.14
CA GLY A 152 -4.11 16.54 -10.60
C GLY A 152 -2.83 16.94 -11.33
N ILE A 153 -1.67 16.89 -10.66
CA ILE A 153 -0.38 17.27 -11.22
C ILE A 153 0.35 16.01 -11.67
N ILE A 154 0.72 15.95 -12.96
CA ILE A 154 1.57 14.88 -13.49
C ILE A 154 3.03 15.33 -13.34
N PRO A 155 3.82 14.75 -12.42
CA PRO A 155 5.20 15.17 -12.21
C PRO A 155 6.07 14.70 -13.37
N VAL A 156 6.53 15.65 -14.20
CA VAL A 156 7.50 15.39 -15.28
C VAL A 156 8.88 15.87 -14.83
N THR A 157 9.84 14.96 -14.78
CA THR A 157 11.23 15.30 -14.47
C THR A 157 11.83 16.15 -15.59
N SER A 158 12.74 17.08 -15.24
CA SER A 158 13.48 17.92 -16.19
C SER A 158 14.12 17.09 -17.31
N ASP A 159 14.62 15.92 -16.95
CA ASP A 159 15.37 15.02 -17.81
C ASP A 159 14.50 14.39 -18.91
N CYS A 160 13.17 14.48 -18.80
CA CYS A 160 12.24 13.95 -19.77
C CYS A 160 11.37 15.02 -20.43
N GLN A 161 11.48 16.30 -20.05
CA GLN A 161 10.62 17.37 -20.57
C GLN A 161 10.67 17.49 -22.09
N TYR A 162 11.83 17.23 -22.70
CA TYR A 162 12.00 17.29 -24.16
C TYR A 162 11.23 16.20 -24.92
N LEU A 163 10.77 15.15 -24.23
CA LEU A 163 9.94 14.09 -24.81
C LEU A 163 8.46 14.47 -24.87
N PHE A 164 8.05 15.54 -24.18
CA PHE A 164 6.65 15.96 -24.10
C PHE A 164 6.41 17.24 -24.91
N PRO A 165 5.21 17.38 -25.51
CA PRO A 165 4.83 18.61 -26.17
C PRO A 165 4.75 19.77 -25.17
N ALA A 166 5.15 20.97 -25.59
CA ALA A 166 5.15 22.16 -24.74
C ALA A 166 3.75 22.61 -24.28
N LYS A 167 2.67 22.16 -24.96
CA LYS A 167 1.28 22.48 -24.61
C LYS A 167 0.47 21.19 -24.48
N VAL A 168 -0.07 20.98 -23.29
CA VAL A 168 -1.01 19.89 -22.96
C VAL A 168 -2.35 20.53 -22.64
N VAL A 169 -3.43 20.02 -23.25
CA VAL A 169 -4.79 20.58 -23.12
C VAL A 169 -5.69 19.72 -22.22
N SER A 170 -5.34 18.44 -22.06
CA SER A 170 -6.02 17.53 -21.15
C SER A 170 -5.48 17.65 -19.73
N ARG A 171 -6.34 17.49 -18.73
CA ARG A 171 -5.98 17.53 -17.31
C ARG A 171 -6.41 16.26 -16.59
N LEU A 172 -5.58 15.79 -15.66
CA LEU A 172 -5.98 14.77 -14.70
C LEU A 172 -6.89 15.43 -13.66
N VAL A 173 -8.09 14.91 -13.50
CA VAL A 173 -9.11 15.46 -12.60
C VAL A 173 -9.32 14.59 -11.37
N LYS A 174 -9.19 13.27 -11.53
CA LYS A 174 -9.35 12.33 -10.43
C LYS A 174 -8.34 11.19 -10.55
N TRP A 175 -7.77 10.81 -9.42
CA TRP A 175 -6.94 9.64 -9.25
C TRP A 175 -7.42 8.90 -7.99
N VAL A 176 -7.91 7.67 -8.14
CA VAL A 176 -8.41 6.87 -7.01
C VAL A 176 -7.96 5.43 -7.09
N THR A 177 -7.78 4.79 -5.95
CA THR A 177 -7.68 3.32 -5.84
C THR A 177 -9.04 2.69 -6.07
N ILE A 178 -9.02 1.49 -6.65
CA ILE A 178 -10.19 0.62 -6.81
C ILE A 178 -9.83 -0.79 -6.33
N ALA A 179 -10.82 -1.59 -5.94
CA ALA A 179 -10.55 -2.97 -5.56
C ALA A 179 -10.25 -3.84 -6.79
N HIS A 180 -9.60 -4.98 -6.58
CA HIS A 180 -9.39 -5.98 -7.62
C HIS A 180 -10.71 -6.46 -8.22
N GLU A 181 -11.72 -6.69 -7.37
CA GLU A 181 -13.07 -7.10 -7.76
C GLU A 181 -13.72 -6.05 -8.67
N ASP A 182 -13.70 -4.77 -8.27
CA ASP A 182 -14.22 -3.67 -9.09
C ASP A 182 -13.53 -3.57 -10.45
N TYR A 183 -12.21 -3.80 -10.50
CA TYR A 183 -11.44 -3.78 -11.75
C TYR A 183 -11.87 -4.89 -12.72
N MET A 184 -12.19 -6.08 -12.19
CA MET A 184 -12.63 -7.23 -12.97
C MET A 184 -14.04 -7.06 -13.54
N GLU A 185 -14.89 -6.27 -12.90
CA GLU A 185 -16.25 -6.00 -13.37
C GLU A 185 -16.29 -5.00 -14.56
N LEU A 186 -15.19 -4.28 -14.81
CA LEU A 186 -15.13 -3.29 -15.89
C LEU A 186 -15.19 -3.98 -17.26
N PRO A 187 -16.14 -3.63 -18.14
CA PRO A 187 -16.31 -4.32 -19.42
C PRO A 187 -15.14 -4.11 -20.38
N PHE A 188 -14.35 -3.04 -20.19
CA PHE A 188 -13.23 -2.64 -21.03
C PHE A 188 -11.85 -3.12 -20.50
N THR A 189 -11.81 -3.93 -19.43
CA THR A 189 -10.56 -4.53 -18.91
C THR A 189 -10.45 -6.03 -19.18
N LYS A 190 -11.45 -6.63 -19.85
CA LYS A 190 -11.55 -8.07 -20.10
C LYS A 190 -10.30 -8.67 -20.74
N ASP A 191 -9.76 -8.03 -21.77
CA ASP A 191 -8.55 -8.51 -22.47
C ASP A 191 -7.34 -8.62 -21.52
N ILE A 192 -7.22 -7.70 -20.55
CA ILE A 192 -6.12 -7.69 -19.57
C ILE A 192 -6.31 -8.80 -18.52
N VAL A 193 -7.56 -9.05 -18.13
CA VAL A 193 -7.94 -10.12 -17.20
C VAL A 193 -7.72 -11.48 -17.85
N GLU A 194 -8.17 -11.66 -19.08
CA GLU A 194 -8.00 -12.90 -19.86
C GLU A 194 -6.52 -13.19 -20.17
N ALA A 195 -5.70 -12.15 -20.34
CA ALA A 195 -4.25 -12.27 -20.48
C ALA A 195 -3.53 -12.65 -19.17
N GLY A 196 -4.23 -12.73 -18.02
CA GLY A 196 -3.66 -13.07 -16.73
C GLY A 196 -2.75 -11.99 -16.14
N LEU A 197 -2.89 -10.74 -16.59
CA LEU A 197 -2.08 -9.61 -16.11
C LEU A 197 -2.71 -8.92 -14.88
N ALA A 198 -3.98 -9.20 -14.58
CA ALA A 198 -4.71 -8.68 -13.42
C ALA A 198 -4.68 -9.68 -12.23
N GLY A 199 -3.53 -9.79 -11.57
CA GLY A 199 -3.35 -10.65 -10.39
C GLY A 199 -3.88 -10.05 -9.08
N ASP A 200 -4.15 -10.89 -8.08
CA ASP A 200 -4.68 -10.51 -6.76
C ASP A 200 -3.72 -9.62 -5.95
N THR A 201 -2.42 -9.64 -6.27
CA THR A 201 -1.39 -8.87 -5.57
C THR A 201 -1.02 -7.55 -6.25
N ASN A 202 -1.73 -7.18 -7.31
CA ASN A 202 -1.49 -5.92 -8.02
C ASN A 202 -2.24 -4.76 -7.34
N LEU A 203 -1.76 -3.54 -7.57
CA LEU A 203 -2.45 -2.33 -7.14
C LEU A 203 -3.27 -1.77 -8.30
N TYR A 204 -4.54 -1.48 -8.05
CA TYR A 204 -5.50 -1.04 -9.05
C TYR A 204 -5.94 0.41 -8.82
N TYR A 205 -5.98 1.19 -9.91
CA TYR A 205 -6.33 2.60 -9.89
C TYR A 205 -7.29 2.95 -11.02
N MET A 206 -8.04 4.03 -10.83
CA MET A 206 -8.85 4.66 -11.84
C MET A 206 -8.45 6.13 -11.96
N ALA A 207 -8.04 6.53 -13.16
CA ALA A 207 -7.77 7.92 -13.49
C ALA A 207 -8.91 8.51 -14.35
N LEU A 208 -9.29 9.76 -14.07
CA LEU A 208 -10.23 10.53 -14.88
C LEU A 208 -9.49 11.69 -15.52
N VAL A 209 -9.45 11.70 -16.85
CA VAL A 209 -8.81 12.74 -17.64
C VAL A 209 -9.87 13.52 -18.41
N GLU A 210 -9.81 14.84 -18.36
CA GLU A 210 -10.75 15.72 -19.05
C GLU A 210 -10.07 16.59 -20.09
N ARG A 211 -10.80 16.87 -21.17
CA ARG A 211 -10.49 17.93 -22.14
C ARG A 211 -11.79 18.61 -22.58
N GLY A 212 -12.03 19.83 -22.09
CA GLY A 212 -13.28 20.53 -22.36
C GLY A 212 -14.47 19.76 -21.79
N THR A 213 -15.41 19.37 -22.64
CA THR A 213 -16.56 18.52 -22.27
C THR A 213 -16.29 17.02 -22.39
N GLY A 214 -15.13 16.63 -22.93
CA GLY A 214 -14.75 15.21 -23.06
C GLY A 214 -14.14 14.67 -21.77
N THR A 215 -14.63 13.51 -21.33
CA THR A 215 -14.12 12.76 -20.18
C THR A 215 -13.59 11.40 -20.65
N LEU A 216 -12.49 10.96 -20.06
CA LEU A 216 -11.89 9.65 -20.29
C LEU A 216 -11.61 8.98 -18.96
N PHE A 217 -12.14 7.77 -18.78
CA PHE A 217 -11.81 6.90 -17.66
C PHE A 217 -10.69 5.94 -18.08
N VAL A 218 -9.64 5.88 -17.26
CA VAL A 218 -8.47 5.05 -17.53
C VAL A 218 -8.23 4.12 -16.34
N PRO A 219 -8.54 2.82 -16.48
CA PRO A 219 -8.20 1.82 -15.47
C PRO A 219 -6.70 1.52 -15.56
N LEU A 220 -6.03 1.44 -14.42
CA LEU A 220 -4.58 1.27 -14.34
C LEU A 220 -4.24 0.14 -13.37
N ILE A 221 -3.27 -0.67 -13.77
CA ILE A 221 -2.66 -1.70 -12.93
C ILE A 221 -1.21 -1.28 -12.72
N THR A 222 -0.76 -1.25 -11.48
CA THR A 222 0.68 -1.15 -11.19
C THR A 222 1.15 -2.47 -10.57
N GLU A 223 2.00 -3.16 -11.31
CA GLU A 223 2.80 -4.25 -10.79
C GLU A 223 3.98 -3.62 -10.06
N VAL A 224 4.12 -3.88 -8.77
CA VAL A 224 5.23 -3.32 -8.01
C VAL A 224 6.51 -3.99 -8.52
N PRO A 225 7.49 -3.24 -9.02
CA PRO A 225 8.60 -3.78 -9.82
C PRO A 225 9.28 -4.96 -9.14
N GLY A 226 8.96 -6.15 -9.66
CA GLY A 226 9.63 -7.42 -9.42
C GLY A 226 9.92 -8.16 -10.73
N LYS A 227 9.35 -7.72 -11.86
CA LYS A 227 9.74 -8.17 -13.20
C LYS A 227 11.03 -7.49 -13.63
N GLY A 228 12.16 -8.12 -13.30
CA GLY A 228 13.23 -8.19 -14.28
C GLY A 228 12.72 -9.03 -15.46
N SER A 229 12.26 -8.38 -16.52
CA SER A 229 12.25 -8.99 -17.84
C SER A 229 13.69 -9.40 -18.18
N GLY A 230 13.84 -10.63 -18.66
CA GLY A 230 15.12 -11.34 -18.81
C GLY A 230 16.12 -10.71 -19.76
#